data_AF-B0CDM1-F1
#
_entry.id   AF-B0CDM1-F1
#
_cell.length_a   1.000
_cell.length_b   1.000
_cell.length_c   1.000
_cell.angle_alpha   90.00
_cell.angle_beta   90.00
_cell.angle_gamma   90.00
#
_symmetry.space_group_name_H-M   'P 1'
#
loop_
_entity.id
_entity.type
_entity.pdbx_description
1 polymer ?
#
loop_
_entity_poly.entity_id
_entity_poly.type
_entity_poly.pdbx_seq_one_letter_code
_entity_poly.pdbx_strand_id
1 'polypeptide(L)'
;MLSTSHRLKKNREFSVVYRKGKRQSTKYLVLRTYRSGANSQKKPIRIGFSISQKVSKRAVVRNRIKRQLRAACRQLLPELQPGWDVVIVVRTAAVQCDYFLISDNN
;
A
#
# COMPACT_ATOMS: atom_id res chain seq x y z
N MET A 1 10.62 -3.41 -10.19
CA MET A 1 10.16 -2.65 -8.99
C MET A 1 9.21 -1.52 -9.42
N LEU A 2 8.28 -1.07 -8.58
CA LEU A 2 7.41 0.10 -8.86
C LEU A 2 8.27 1.36 -9.13
N SER A 3 8.03 2.12 -10.21
CA SER A 3 8.81 3.34 -10.50
C SER A 3 8.71 4.38 -9.37
N THR A 4 9.74 5.20 -9.17
CA THR A 4 9.75 6.24 -8.12
C THR A 4 8.59 7.22 -8.27
N SER A 5 8.17 7.54 -9.50
CA SER A 5 7.03 8.43 -9.78
C SER A 5 5.69 7.88 -9.27
N HIS A 6 5.58 6.56 -9.15
CA HIS A 6 4.37 5.88 -8.71
C HIS A 6 4.37 5.54 -7.20
N ARG A 7 5.36 6.05 -6.44
CA ARG A 7 5.49 5.79 -5.00
C ARG A 7 5.05 7.00 -4.19
N LEU A 8 4.08 6.81 -3.30
CA LEU A 8 3.77 7.78 -2.25
C LEU A 8 4.78 7.58 -1.10
N LYS A 9 5.54 8.62 -0.75
CA LYS A 9 6.65 8.49 0.24
C LYS A 9 6.59 9.50 1.38
N LYS A 10 6.11 10.72 1.15
CA LYS A 10 6.25 11.81 2.13
C LYS A 10 5.17 11.72 3.19
N ASN A 11 5.51 11.90 4.47
CA ASN A 11 4.56 11.84 5.57
C ASN A 11 3.38 12.82 5.36
N ARG A 12 3.64 14.04 4.91
CA ARG A 12 2.59 15.03 4.56
C ARG A 12 1.57 14.48 3.57
N GLU A 13 2.00 13.71 2.57
CA GLU A 13 1.12 13.11 1.57
C GLU A 13 0.25 12.01 2.17
N PHE A 14 0.85 11.10 2.96
CA PHE A 14 0.10 10.11 3.73
C PHE A 14 -0.94 10.78 4.63
N SER A 15 -0.55 11.83 5.34
CA SER A 15 -1.45 12.59 6.22
C SER A 15 -2.63 13.22 5.48
N VAL A 16 -2.45 13.64 4.23
CA VAL A 16 -3.55 14.12 3.39
C VAL A 16 -4.49 12.96 3.02
N VAL A 17 -3.95 11.82 2.58
CA VAL A 17 -4.76 10.64 2.25
C VAL A 17 -5.52 10.11 3.47
N TYR A 18 -4.92 10.13 4.65
CA TYR A 18 -5.59 9.72 5.89
C TYR A 18 -6.71 10.68 6.31
N ARG A 19 -6.55 12.00 6.11
CA ARG A 19 -7.55 12.99 6.53
C ARG A 19 -8.67 13.20 5.53
N LYS A 20 -8.35 13.23 4.23
CA LYS A 20 -9.28 13.61 3.16
C LYS A 20 -9.67 12.46 2.23
N GLY A 21 -9.00 11.31 2.33
CA GLY A 21 -9.23 10.18 1.45
C GLY A 21 -10.47 9.37 1.83
N LYS A 22 -11.09 8.75 0.83
CA LYS A 22 -12.13 7.73 1.01
C LYS A 22 -11.49 6.47 1.57
N ARG A 23 -12.21 5.77 2.45
CA ARG A 23 -11.77 4.53 3.08
C ARG A 23 -12.62 3.37 2.56
N GLN A 24 -11.95 2.33 2.07
CA GLN A 24 -12.56 1.03 1.80
C GLN A 24 -11.78 -0.03 2.57
N SER A 25 -12.46 -1.03 3.12
CA SER A 25 -11.81 -2.07 3.91
C SER A 25 -12.29 -3.45 3.55
N THR A 26 -11.33 -4.37 3.51
CA THR A 26 -11.55 -5.81 3.47
C THR A 26 -11.08 -6.43 4.79
N LYS A 27 -11.22 -7.75 4.92
CA LYS A 27 -10.70 -8.52 6.07
C LYS A 27 -9.19 -8.30 6.26
N TYR A 28 -8.44 -8.25 5.17
CA TYR A 28 -6.98 -8.25 5.17
C TYR A 28 -6.34 -6.89 4.94
N LEU A 29 -7.02 -5.99 4.22
CA LEU A 29 -6.47 -4.72 3.77
C LEU A 29 -7.42 -3.55 4.04
N VAL A 30 -6.86 -2.36 4.22
CA VAL A 30 -7.61 -1.11 4.14
C VAL A 30 -7.02 -0.28 3.01
N LEU A 31 -7.87 0.11 2.08
CA LEU A 31 -7.53 1.04 1.02
C LEU A 31 -7.97 2.44 1.43
N ARG A 32 -7.06 3.40 1.31
CA ARG A 32 -7.41 4.82 1.34
C ARG A 32 -7.05 5.45 0.02
N THR A 33 -8.03 6.10 -0.61
CA THR A 33 -7.86 6.74 -1.91
C THR A 33 -8.17 8.23 -1.79
N TYR A 34 -7.30 9.04 -2.33
CA TYR A 34 -7.50 10.49 -2.39
C TYR A 34 -7.14 10.98 -3.79
N ARG A 35 -7.96 11.89 -4.31
CA ARG A 35 -7.71 12.59 -5.56
C ARG A 35 -7.85 14.07 -5.27
N SER A 36 -6.81 14.84 -5.58
CA SER A 36 -6.90 16.30 -5.49
C SER A 36 -7.79 16.84 -6.62
N GLY A 37 -8.24 18.09 -6.57
CA GLY A 37 -9.13 18.68 -7.58
C GLY A 37 -8.53 18.82 -9.00
N ALA A 38 -9.04 19.78 -9.77
CA ALA A 38 -8.95 19.92 -11.24
C ALA A 38 -7.63 19.55 -11.95
N ASN A 39 -6.47 19.61 -11.31
CA ASN A 39 -5.16 19.27 -11.90
C ASN A 39 -4.65 17.84 -11.66
N SER A 40 -5.45 16.94 -11.07
CA SER A 40 -4.98 15.58 -10.74
C SER A 40 -4.77 14.69 -11.94
N GLN A 41 -5.45 14.92 -13.06
CA GLN A 41 -5.36 14.07 -14.25
C GLN A 41 -3.95 14.02 -14.87
N LYS A 42 -3.13 15.04 -14.62
CA LYS A 42 -1.73 15.14 -15.11
C LYS A 42 -0.72 14.43 -14.20
N LYS A 43 -1.14 13.92 -13.04
CA LYS A 43 -0.25 13.26 -12.07
C LYS A 43 -0.31 11.74 -12.23
N PRO A 44 0.83 11.02 -12.16
CA PRO A 44 0.79 9.56 -12.12
C PRO A 44 0.04 9.09 -10.88
N ILE A 45 -0.54 7.90 -10.95
CA ILE A 45 -1.06 7.24 -9.75
C ILE A 45 0.11 6.93 -8.79
N ARG A 46 -0.09 7.21 -7.50
CA ARG A 46 0.94 7.00 -6.47
C ARG A 46 0.44 6.07 -5.39
N ILE A 47 1.22 5.06 -5.08
CA ILE A 47 0.85 4.01 -4.13
C ILE A 47 1.81 4.04 -2.93
N GLY A 48 1.23 4.12 -1.74
CA GLY A 48 1.90 4.03 -0.45
C GLY A 48 1.47 2.77 0.30
N PHE A 49 2.38 2.23 1.11
CA PHE A 49 2.12 1.03 1.92
C PHE A 49 2.36 1.35 3.38
N SER A 50 1.38 1.06 4.23
CA SER A 50 1.45 1.18 5.68
C SER A 50 1.32 -0.21 6.30
N ILE A 51 2.38 -0.67 6.97
CA ILE A 51 2.44 -1.99 7.60
C ILE A 51 2.81 -1.77 9.06
N SER A 52 1.85 -1.98 9.96
CA SER A 52 2.04 -1.78 11.40
C SER A 52 3.00 -2.83 11.98
N GLN A 53 3.70 -2.48 13.07
CA GLN A 53 4.43 -3.46 13.87
C GLN A 53 3.52 -4.54 14.47
N LYS A 54 2.21 -4.26 14.61
CA LYS A 54 1.21 -5.25 15.02
C LYS A 54 1.06 -6.41 14.02
N VAL A 55 1.38 -6.16 12.74
CA VAL A 55 1.37 -7.18 11.68
C VAL A 55 2.50 -8.19 11.91
N SER A 56 3.69 -7.70 12.25
CA SER A 56 4.80 -8.53 12.70
C SER A 56 5.84 -7.66 13.37
N LYS A 57 6.44 -8.12 14.47
CA LYS A 57 7.58 -7.46 15.11
C LYS A 57 8.83 -7.50 14.21
N ARG A 58 9.00 -8.57 13.41
CA ARG A 58 10.16 -8.77 12.51
C ARG A 58 10.08 -7.84 11.30
N ALA A 59 11.08 -6.97 11.13
CA ALA A 59 11.14 -6.03 10.01
C ALA A 59 11.24 -6.73 8.65
N VAL A 60 11.94 -7.87 8.60
CA VAL A 60 12.10 -8.69 7.39
C VAL A 60 10.76 -9.19 6.85
N VAL A 61 9.87 -9.65 7.74
CA VAL A 61 8.49 -10.07 7.43
C VAL A 61 7.70 -8.91 6.82
N ARG A 62 7.70 -7.73 7.47
CA ARG A 62 7.02 -6.54 6.95
C ARG A 62 7.58 -6.11 5.59
N ASN A 63 8.91 -6.19 5.40
CA ASN A 63 9.55 -5.86 4.13
C ASN A 63 9.20 -6.85 3.03
N ARG A 64 9.09 -8.16 3.33
CA ARG A 64 8.63 -9.19 2.39
C ARG A 64 7.21 -8.89 1.91
N ILE A 65 6.28 -8.63 2.82
CA ILE A 65 4.90 -8.22 2.50
C ILE A 65 4.90 -6.97 1.61
N LYS A 66 5.68 -5.95 1.98
CA LYS A 66 5.81 -4.71 1.18
C LYS A 66 6.33 -4.97 -0.23
N ARG A 67 7.28 -5.90 -0.41
CA ARG A 67 7.80 -6.28 -1.73
C ARG A 67 6.74 -7.00 -2.56
N GLN A 68 6.03 -7.96 -1.97
CA GLN A 68 4.95 -8.70 -2.65
C GLN A 68 3.83 -7.76 -3.11
N LEU A 69 3.36 -6.88 -2.23
CA LEU A 69 2.34 -5.89 -2.56
C LEU A 69 2.79 -4.95 -3.68
N ARG A 70 4.06 -4.51 -3.69
CA ARG A 70 4.60 -3.69 -4.79
C ARG A 70 4.64 -4.44 -6.12
N ALA A 71 4.91 -5.75 -6.10
CA ALA A 71 4.92 -6.56 -7.32
C ALA A 71 3.50 -6.69 -7.87
N ALA A 72 2.51 -7.01 -7.03
CA ALA A 72 1.10 -7.07 -7.41
C ALA A 72 0.58 -5.71 -7.94
N CYS A 73 0.83 -4.62 -7.22
CA CYS A 73 0.41 -3.29 -7.67
C CYS A 73 1.06 -2.87 -9.00
N ARG A 74 2.28 -3.34 -9.31
CA ARG A 74 2.93 -3.04 -10.59
C ARG A 74 2.15 -3.63 -11.77
N GLN A 75 1.59 -4.83 -11.61
CA GLN A 75 0.80 -5.48 -12.66
C GLN A 75 -0.52 -4.73 -12.90
N LEU A 76 -1.11 -4.18 -11.85
CA LEU A 76 -2.37 -3.43 -11.92
C LEU A 76 -2.20 -1.97 -12.38
N LEU A 77 -0.98 -1.42 -12.34
CA LEU A 77 -0.73 -0.01 -12.70
C LEU A 77 -1.35 0.43 -14.04
N PRO A 78 -1.27 -0.35 -15.13
CA PRO A 78 -1.83 0.06 -16.43
C PRO A 78 -3.35 0.22 -16.42
N GLU A 79 -4.06 -0.47 -15.52
CA GLU A 79 -5.52 -0.44 -15.41
C GLU A 79 -6.03 0.68 -14.50
N LEU A 80 -5.13 1.32 -13.75
CA LEU A 80 -5.49 2.32 -12.76
C LEU A 80 -5.47 3.73 -13.33
N GLN A 81 -6.51 4.49 -13.03
CA GLN A 81 -6.61 5.87 -13.48
C GLN A 81 -5.52 6.77 -12.84
N PRO A 82 -4.96 7.73 -13.60
CA PRO A 82 -4.02 8.70 -13.06
C PRO A 82 -4.67 9.67 -12.07
N GLY A 83 -3.83 10.32 -11.27
CA GLY A 83 -4.23 11.37 -10.33
C GLY A 83 -4.67 10.91 -8.95
N TRP A 84 -4.62 9.60 -8.70
CA TRP A 84 -4.96 9.03 -7.41
C TRP A 84 -3.73 8.84 -6.53
N ASP A 85 -3.88 9.23 -5.25
CA ASP A 85 -3.01 8.82 -4.17
C ASP A 85 -3.69 7.69 -3.41
N VAL A 86 -3.02 6.54 -3.37
CA VAL A 86 -3.54 5.32 -2.78
C VAL A 86 -2.65 4.88 -1.63
N VAL A 87 -3.22 4.68 -0.44
CA VAL A 87 -2.52 4.09 0.70
C VAL A 87 -3.15 2.76 1.02
N ILE A 88 -2.36 1.69 0.92
CA ILE A 88 -2.73 0.33 1.30
C ILE A 88 -2.21 0.08 2.71
N VAL A 89 -3.11 -0.16 3.65
CA VAL A 89 -2.80 -0.51 5.03
C VAL A 89 -3.01 -2.01 5.22
N VAL A 90 -1.98 -2.71 5.67
CA VAL A 90 -2.03 -4.15 5.95
C VAL A 90 -2.57 -4.39 7.36
N ARG A 91 -3.59 -5.23 7.50
CA ARG A 91 -4.14 -5.65 8.80
C ARG A 91 -3.39 -6.87 9.33
N THR A 92 -3.46 -7.08 10.64
CA THR A 92 -2.90 -8.26 11.32
C THR A 92 -3.47 -9.56 10.76
N ALA A 93 -4.75 -9.58 10.42
CA ALA A 93 -5.42 -10.72 9.79
C ALA A 93 -4.77 -11.17 8.47
N ALA A 94 -4.01 -10.31 7.78
CA ALA A 94 -3.34 -10.65 6.52
C ALA A 94 -2.16 -11.61 6.70
N VAL A 95 -1.60 -11.72 7.91
CA VAL A 95 -0.47 -12.61 8.21
C VAL A 95 -0.95 -14.01 8.57
N GLN A 96 -2.20 -14.15 8.99
CA GLN A 96 -2.85 -15.45 9.27
C GLN A 96 -3.25 -16.20 7.99
N CYS A 97 -3.13 -15.58 6.81
CA CYS A 97 -3.18 -16.31 5.55
C CYS A 97 -1.79 -16.91 5.32
N ASP A 98 -1.72 -18.24 5.43
CA ASP A 98 -0.52 -19.06 5.38
C ASP A 98 0.33 -18.86 4.12
N TYR A 99 1.22 -17.87 4.17
CA TYR A 99 2.44 -17.84 3.36
C TYR A 99 3.71 -17.76 4.23
N PHE A 100 3.55 -17.80 5.57
CA PHE A 100 4.63 -17.60 6.54
C PHE A 100 5.06 -18.84 7.31
N LEU A 101 4.42 -20.01 7.10
CA LEU A 101 4.81 -21.27 7.77
C LEU A 101 5.88 -22.09 7.04
N ILE A 102 6.51 -21.55 5.98
CA ILE A 102 7.66 -22.20 5.34
C ILE A 102 8.83 -21.23 5.41
N SER A 103 9.92 -21.69 6.03
CA SER A 103 11.19 -20.99 6.35
C SER A 103 11.19 -20.19 7.65
N ASP A 104 11.26 -20.87 8.79
CA ASP A 104 12.20 -20.58 9.89
C ASP A 104 12.06 -21.64 11.00
N ASN A 105 12.31 -22.90 10.63
CA ASN A 105 12.71 -23.96 11.55
C ASN A 105 14.05 -24.50 11.03
N ASN A 106 15.13 -23.80 11.36
CA ASN A 106 16.46 -24.35 11.65
C ASN A 106 17.33 -23.26 12.27
#